data_AF-A0A2V9Q538-F1
#
_entry.id   AF-A0A2V9Q538-F1
#
_cell.length_a   1.000
_cell.length_b   1.000
_cell.length_c   1.000
_cell.angle_alpha   90.00
_cell.angle_beta   90.00
_cell.angle_gamma   90.00
#
_symmetry.space_group_name_H-M   'P 1'
#
loop_
_entity.id
_entity.type
_entity.pdbx_description
1 polymer ?
#
loop_
_entity_poly.entity_id
_entity_poly.type
_entity_poly.pdbx_seq_one_letter_code
_entity_poly.pdbx_strand_id
1 'polypeptide(L)'
;MTFNLKNMFKDGLLTMLLLFAVGAFAASKGGLQLQHPTNVGGKQLATGTYSVQWDGIGDQVALKVFQGKKEVASTSAHVVKMDHPANYDQTITTAGSDGNSALAEIRFRGKNFALKLSGEAGGSSSSGAAQ
;
A
#
# COMPACT_ATOMS: atom_id res chain seq x y z
N MET A 1 24.40 -15.85 29.54
CA MET A 1 22.93 -15.74 29.57
C MET A 1 22.43 -16.18 28.21
N THR A 2 21.89 -17.40 28.10
CA THR A 2 21.58 -18.04 26.81
C THR A 2 20.15 -17.72 26.43
N PHE A 3 19.95 -16.90 25.41
CA PHE A 3 18.61 -16.45 25.01
C PHE A 3 17.97 -17.48 24.08
N ASN A 4 16.86 -18.07 24.54
CA ASN A 4 16.09 -19.08 23.83
C ASN A 4 15.06 -18.44 22.90
N LEU A 5 15.16 -18.73 21.60
CA LEU A 5 14.43 -18.04 20.52
C LEU A 5 13.01 -18.56 20.25
N LYS A 6 12.47 -19.47 21.07
CA LYS A 6 11.25 -20.23 20.72
C LYS A 6 9.92 -19.59 21.14
N ASN A 7 9.95 -18.50 21.91
CA ASN A 7 8.73 -17.93 22.52
C ASN A 7 8.40 -16.47 22.13
N MET A 8 9.11 -15.85 21.18
CA MET A 8 8.91 -14.44 20.80
C MET A 8 7.64 -14.14 19.97
N PHE A 9 6.74 -15.11 19.76
CA PHE A 9 5.50 -14.91 19.00
C PHE A 9 4.28 -14.53 19.85
N LYS A 10 4.45 -14.20 21.14
CA LYS A 10 3.30 -14.12 22.06
C LYS A 10 3.06 -12.79 22.79
N ASP A 11 3.91 -11.78 22.62
CA ASP A 11 3.67 -10.47 23.23
C ASP A 11 3.90 -9.32 22.25
N GLY A 12 2.82 -8.58 21.97
CA GLY A 12 2.88 -7.12 21.86
C GLY A 12 3.31 -6.55 20.52
N LEU A 13 2.36 -6.51 19.58
CA LEU A 13 2.32 -5.67 18.39
C LEU A 13 2.74 -4.21 18.67
N LEU A 14 3.86 -3.76 18.11
CA LEU A 14 4.30 -2.35 18.13
C LEU A 14 3.77 -1.64 16.88
N THR A 15 2.51 -1.22 16.87
CA THR A 15 1.95 -0.34 15.82
C THR A 15 2.15 1.12 16.19
N MET A 16 3.21 1.74 15.69
CA MET A 16 3.37 3.19 15.71
C MET A 16 2.64 3.79 14.50
N LEU A 17 1.46 4.37 14.71
CA LEU A 17 0.68 5.04 13.67
C LEU A 17 1.07 6.53 13.63
N LEU A 18 2.01 6.90 12.77
CA LEU A 18 2.30 8.31 12.50
C LEU A 18 1.22 8.84 11.52
N LEU A 19 0.13 9.37 12.08
CA LEU A 19 -0.92 10.04 11.31
C LEU A 19 -0.37 11.38 10.79
N PHE A 20 0.19 11.39 9.60
CA PHE A 20 0.42 12.64 8.87
C PHE A 20 -0.96 13.15 8.40
N ALA A 21 -1.44 14.23 9.02
CA ALA A 21 -2.68 14.88 8.61
C ALA A 21 -2.45 15.59 7.26
N VAL A 22 -2.60 14.85 6.17
CA VAL A 22 -2.70 15.42 4.82
C VAL A 22 -4.01 16.21 4.73
N GLY A 23 -3.90 17.49 4.35
CA GLY A 23 -5.06 18.36 4.16
C GLY A 23 -6.02 17.77 3.13
N ALA A 24 -7.33 17.97 3.34
CA ALA A 24 -8.35 17.40 2.48
C ALA A 24 -8.28 18.00 1.05
N PHE A 25 -7.56 17.32 0.16
CA PHE A 25 -7.79 17.44 -1.27
C PHE A 25 -8.93 16.48 -1.65
N ALA A 26 -9.52 16.64 -2.83
CA ALA A 26 -10.57 15.73 -3.27
C ALA A 26 -9.99 14.31 -3.37
N ALA A 27 -10.33 13.43 -2.41
CA ALA A 27 -9.90 12.05 -2.37
C ALA A 27 -10.23 11.39 -3.72
N SER A 28 -9.18 11.08 -4.46
CA SER A 28 -9.31 10.48 -5.78
C SER A 28 -9.66 9.00 -5.60
N LYS A 29 -10.55 8.48 -6.45
CA LYS A 29 -11.07 7.11 -6.33
C LYS A 29 -10.85 6.32 -7.60
N GLY A 30 -10.66 5.02 -7.46
CA GLY A 30 -10.49 4.09 -8.57
C GLY A 30 -10.93 2.68 -8.21
N GLY A 31 -11.18 1.86 -9.24
CA GLY A 31 -11.46 0.44 -9.08
C GLY A 31 -10.17 -0.38 -8.99
N LEU A 32 -10.18 -1.44 -8.20
CA LEU A 32 -9.10 -2.42 -8.11
C LEU A 32 -9.72 -3.82 -8.20
N GLN A 33 -9.28 -4.61 -9.17
CA GLN A 33 -9.74 -5.99 -9.37
C GLN A 33 -8.59 -6.94 -9.07
N LEU A 34 -8.75 -7.80 -8.06
CA LEU A 34 -7.76 -8.79 -7.69
C LEU A 34 -8.20 -10.16 -8.19
N GLN A 35 -7.48 -10.70 -9.17
CA GLN A 35 -7.72 -12.05 -9.71
C GLN A 35 -7.09 -13.15 -8.86
N HIS A 36 -6.08 -12.80 -8.04
CA HIS A 36 -5.37 -13.71 -7.14
C HIS A 36 -5.20 -13.06 -5.76
N PRO A 37 -5.05 -13.85 -4.67
CA PRO A 37 -4.79 -13.29 -3.35
C PRO A 37 -3.52 -12.45 -3.37
N THR A 38 -3.65 -11.15 -3.06
CA THR A 38 -2.59 -10.16 -3.26
C THR A 38 -2.28 -9.43 -1.97
N ASN A 39 -1.00 -9.29 -1.63
CA ASN A 39 -0.56 -8.50 -0.49
C ASN A 39 -0.60 -7.00 -0.83
N VAL A 40 -1.32 -6.22 -0.02
CA VAL A 40 -1.45 -4.77 -0.11
C VAL A 40 -1.10 -4.16 1.24
N GLY A 41 0.03 -3.46 1.32
CA GLY A 41 0.46 -2.78 2.55
C GLY A 41 0.65 -3.73 3.73
N GLY A 42 1.27 -4.89 3.51
CA GLY A 42 1.48 -5.92 4.53
C GLY A 42 0.25 -6.77 4.85
N LYS A 43 -0.88 -6.54 4.18
CA LYS A 43 -2.11 -7.33 4.36
C LYS A 43 -2.47 -8.11 3.10
N GLN A 44 -2.63 -9.42 3.25
CA GLN A 44 -3.16 -10.27 2.19
C GLN A 44 -4.65 -10.03 1.99
N LEU A 45 -5.02 -9.56 0.79
CA LEU A 45 -6.41 -9.42 0.36
C LEU A 45 -6.79 -10.61 -0.51
N ALA A 46 -8.02 -11.12 -0.32
CA ALA A 46 -8.58 -12.17 -1.15
C ALA A 46 -8.88 -11.69 -2.57
N THR A 47 -9.18 -12.61 -3.48
CA THR A 47 -9.67 -12.26 -4.82
C THR A 47 -10.99 -11.50 -4.73
N GLY A 48 -11.22 -10.60 -5.68
CA GLY A 48 -12.47 -9.85 -5.78
C GLY A 48 -12.30 -8.40 -6.20
N THR A 49 -13.41 -7.67 -6.09
CA THR A 49 -13.51 -6.25 -6.44
C THR A 49 -13.35 -5.36 -5.22
N TYR A 50 -12.46 -4.39 -5.34
CA TYR A 50 -12.15 -3.40 -4.33
C TYR A 50 -12.25 -1.99 -4.92
N SER A 51 -12.45 -1.01 -4.05
CA SER A 51 -12.31 0.40 -4.38
C SER A 51 -11.09 0.96 -3.68
N VAL A 52 -10.26 1.68 -4.41
CA VAL A 52 -9.13 2.40 -3.83
C VAL A 52 -9.46 3.88 -3.74
N GLN A 53 -9.01 4.51 -2.66
CA GLN A 53 -9.03 5.96 -2.51
C GLN A 53 -7.64 6.42 -2.14
N TRP A 54 -7.17 7.50 -2.74
CA TRP A 54 -5.90 8.10 -2.38
C TRP A 54 -6.03 9.59 -2.15
N ASP A 55 -5.31 10.06 -1.15
CA ASP A 55 -5.26 11.45 -0.71
C ASP A 55 -3.82 11.82 -0.31
N GLY A 56 -3.39 13.03 -0.66
CA GLY A 56 -2.07 13.52 -0.32
C GLY A 56 -1.55 14.60 -1.28
N ILE A 57 -0.47 15.24 -0.87
CA ILE A 57 0.18 16.33 -1.60
C ILE A 57 1.58 15.86 -1.99
N GLY A 58 1.94 16.05 -3.26
CA GLY A 58 3.27 15.72 -3.77
C GLY A 58 3.33 14.33 -4.39
N ASP A 59 4.52 13.72 -4.32
CA ASP A 59 4.83 12.43 -4.91
C ASP A 59 4.45 11.25 -4.01
N GLN A 60 4.17 11.46 -2.72
CA GLN A 60 3.70 10.43 -1.80
C GLN A 60 2.26 10.70 -1.34
N VAL A 61 1.40 9.68 -1.45
CA VAL A 61 -0.03 9.74 -1.09
C VAL A 61 -0.40 8.57 -0.17
N ALA A 62 -1.40 8.79 0.68
CA ALA A 62 -2.02 7.72 1.47
C ALA A 62 -3.05 6.98 0.62
N LEU A 63 -2.85 5.69 0.40
CA LEU A 63 -3.74 4.81 -0.36
C LEU A 63 -4.55 3.93 0.60
N LYS A 64 -5.88 4.01 0.49
CA LYS A 64 -6.83 3.19 1.24
C LYS A 64 -7.60 2.27 0.31
N VAL A 65 -7.76 1.02 0.72
CA VAL A 65 -8.49 0.00 -0.02
C VAL A 65 -9.75 -0.37 0.73
N PHE A 66 -10.87 -0.38 0.01
CA PHE A 66 -12.20 -0.64 0.53
C PHE A 66 -12.83 -1.85 -0.14
N GLN A 67 -13.51 -2.67 0.65
CA GLN A 67 -14.44 -3.69 0.16
C GLN A 67 -15.85 -3.23 0.50
N GLY A 68 -16.61 -2.80 -0.51
CA GLY A 68 -17.87 -2.09 -0.29
C GLY A 68 -17.64 -0.78 0.47
N LYS A 69 -18.13 -0.72 1.72
CA LYS A 69 -17.98 0.46 2.60
C LYS A 69 -16.89 0.29 3.67
N LYS A 70 -16.28 -0.89 3.79
CA LYS A 70 -15.31 -1.20 4.84
C LYS A 70 -13.89 -1.00 4.33
N GLU A 71 -13.09 -0.21 5.05
CA GLU A 71 -11.64 -0.13 4.83
C GLU A 71 -11.02 -1.49 5.19
N VAL A 72 -10.36 -2.12 4.23
CA VAL A 72 -9.73 -3.44 4.40
C VAL A 72 -8.21 -3.34 4.47
N ALA A 73 -7.57 -2.34 3.85
CA ALA A 73 -6.14 -2.09 3.94
C ALA A 73 -5.83 -0.60 3.75
N SER A 74 -4.72 -0.14 4.29
CA SER A 74 -4.20 1.22 4.11
C SER A 74 -2.68 1.17 3.99
N THR A 75 -2.11 1.90 3.06
CA THR A 75 -0.66 1.92 2.77
C THR A 75 -0.25 3.25 2.16
N SER A 76 1.04 3.55 2.17
CA SER A 76 1.59 4.66 1.37
C SER A 76 1.82 4.21 -0.07
N ALA A 77 1.62 5.13 -1.01
CA ALA A 77 1.94 4.95 -2.42
C ALA A 77 2.58 6.21 -2.99
N HIS A 78 3.36 6.07 -4.05
CA HIS A 78 3.93 7.16 -4.79
C HIS A 78 3.19 7.40 -6.10
N VAL A 79 2.95 8.67 -6.44
CA VAL A 79 2.42 9.09 -7.73
C VAL A 79 3.59 9.15 -8.71
N VAL A 80 3.63 8.20 -9.64
CA VAL A 80 4.65 8.13 -10.68
C VAL A 80 4.07 8.67 -11.97
N LYS A 81 4.69 9.71 -12.54
CA LYS A 81 4.31 10.24 -13.84
C LYS A 81 4.65 9.22 -14.94
N MET A 82 3.72 9.00 -15.87
CA MET A 82 3.91 8.15 -17.03
C MET A 82 4.12 9.01 -18.28
N ASP A 83 4.92 8.53 -19.22
CA ASP A 83 5.16 9.21 -20.50
C ASP A 83 3.91 9.26 -21.39
N HIS A 84 3.04 8.26 -21.25
CA HIS A 84 1.79 8.13 -21.99
C HIS A 84 0.63 7.75 -21.06
N PRO A 85 -0.61 8.17 -21.39
CA PRO A 85 -1.77 7.83 -20.60
C PRO A 85 -2.04 6.33 -20.67
N ALA A 86 -2.46 5.72 -19.56
CA ALA A 86 -2.79 4.30 -19.57
C ALA A 86 -4.01 4.03 -20.47
N ASN A 87 -3.91 3.04 -21.35
CA ASN A 87 -5.00 2.67 -22.26
C ASN A 87 -6.17 1.98 -21.54
N TYR A 88 -5.88 1.28 -20.44
CA TYR A 88 -6.81 0.50 -19.64
C TYR A 88 -6.49 0.63 -18.16
N ASP A 89 -7.46 0.30 -17.30
CA ASP A 89 -7.19 0.13 -15.88
C ASP A 89 -6.34 -1.14 -15.71
N GLN A 90 -5.16 -0.99 -15.09
CA GLN A 90 -4.23 -2.10 -14.92
C GLN A 90 -3.74 -2.17 -13.48
N THR A 91 -3.66 -3.41 -12.99
CA THR A 91 -3.09 -3.74 -11.69
C THR A 91 -1.83 -4.56 -11.95
N ILE A 92 -0.68 -4.02 -11.58
CA ILE A 92 0.61 -4.69 -11.72
C ILE A 92 0.96 -5.29 -10.38
N THR A 93 1.14 -6.60 -10.36
CA THR A 93 1.58 -7.36 -9.20
C THR A 93 2.98 -7.91 -9.42
N THR A 94 3.80 -7.90 -8.38
CA THR A 94 5.12 -8.56 -8.35
C THR A 94 5.05 -9.80 -7.47
N ALA A 95 6.03 -10.70 -7.60
CA ALA A 95 6.20 -11.76 -6.62
C ALA A 95 6.55 -11.13 -5.26
N GLY A 96 5.72 -11.37 -4.25
CA GLY A 96 6.00 -11.00 -2.87
C GLY A 96 7.00 -11.96 -2.22
N SER A 97 7.61 -11.53 -1.12
CA SER A 97 8.57 -12.32 -0.33
C SER A 97 8.01 -13.65 0.17
N ASP A 98 6.69 -13.72 0.33
CA ASP A 98 6.00 -14.83 0.99
C ASP A 98 5.45 -15.87 -0.02
N GLY A 99 5.88 -15.79 -1.29
CA GLY A 99 5.39 -16.61 -2.39
C GLY A 99 4.03 -16.17 -2.97
N ASN A 100 3.36 -15.21 -2.32
CA ASN A 100 2.13 -14.60 -2.82
C ASN A 100 2.41 -13.37 -3.70
N SER A 101 1.47 -13.05 -4.60
CA SER A 101 1.55 -11.80 -5.37
C SER A 101 1.42 -10.58 -4.46
N ALA A 102 2.24 -9.55 -4.67
CA ALA A 102 2.17 -8.27 -3.98
C ALA A 102 1.77 -7.18 -4.98
N LEU A 103 0.92 -6.24 -4.55
CA LEU A 103 0.51 -5.13 -5.40
C LEU A 103 1.67 -4.14 -5.54
N ALA A 104 2.13 -3.93 -6.76
CA ALA A 104 3.24 -3.04 -7.05
C ALA A 104 2.76 -1.69 -7.60
N GLU A 105 1.80 -1.71 -8.52
CA GLU A 105 1.36 -0.48 -9.20
C GLU A 105 -0.11 -0.56 -9.66
N ILE A 106 -0.80 0.58 -9.60
CA ILE A 106 -2.15 0.77 -10.12
C ILE A 106 -2.12 1.85 -11.19
N ARG A 107 -2.62 1.54 -12.39
CA ARG A 107 -2.77 2.46 -13.51
C ARG A 107 -4.23 2.71 -13.80
N PHE A 108 -4.60 3.97 -13.99
CA PHE A 108 -5.97 4.37 -14.30
C PHE A 108 -6.08 4.81 -15.75
N ARG A 109 -7.12 4.32 -16.44
CA ARG A 109 -7.37 4.63 -17.84
C ARG A 109 -7.43 6.15 -18.08
N GLY A 110 -6.72 6.59 -19.11
CA GLY A 110 -6.66 8.00 -19.53
C GLY A 110 -5.88 8.91 -18.58
N LYS A 111 -5.21 8.38 -17.56
CA LYS A 111 -4.34 9.15 -16.65
C LYS A 111 -2.88 8.97 -17.04
N ASN A 112 -2.13 10.06 -16.99
CA ASN A 112 -0.67 10.10 -17.23
C ASN A 112 0.12 9.88 -15.93
N PHE A 113 -0.45 9.12 -14.99
CA PHE A 113 0.21 8.76 -13.75
C PHE A 113 -0.23 7.36 -13.30
N ALA A 114 0.62 6.74 -12.51
CA ALA A 114 0.36 5.49 -11.82
C ALA A 114 0.58 5.67 -10.31
N LEU A 115 -0.11 4.87 -9.51
CA LEU A 115 0.16 4.75 -8.08
C LEU A 115 1.04 3.55 -7.84
N LYS A 116 2.31 3.79 -7.57
CA LYS A 116 3.26 2.74 -7.22
C LYS A 116 3.25 2.57 -5.71
N LEU A 117 2.89 1.40 -5.21
CA LEU A 117 2.95 1.17 -3.78
C LEU A 117 4.40 1.24 -3.35
N SER A 118 4.67 1.93 -2.25
CA SER A 118 5.94 1.80 -1.56
C SER A 118 5.97 0.33 -1.13
N GLY A 119 6.71 -0.50 -1.88
CA GLY A 119 6.92 -1.88 -1.49
C GLY A 119 7.46 -1.90 -0.06
N GLU A 120 7.30 -3.02 0.63
CA GLU A 120 8.00 -3.31 1.87
C GLU A 120 9.52 -3.39 1.57
N ALA A 121 10.13 -2.24 1.23
CA ALA A 121 11.55 -2.03 1.39
C ALA A 121 11.71 -1.90 2.90
N GLY A 122 12.17 -3.00 3.49
CA GLY A 122 12.39 -3.09 4.92
C GLY A 122 13.05 -1.85 5.50
N GLY A 123 12.62 -1.52 6.71
CA GLY A 123 13.40 -0.67 7.61
C GLY A 123 13.80 0.68 7.02
N SER A 124 12.84 1.57 6.80
CA SER A 124 13.13 2.99 7.03
C SER A 124 13.09 3.23 8.53
N SER A 125 14.13 2.77 9.22
CA SER A 125 14.54 3.26 10.53
C SER A 125 14.90 4.74 10.37
N SER A 126 13.88 5.59 10.30
CA SER A 126 13.99 7.01 10.59
C SER A 126 13.85 7.15 12.09
N SER A 127 14.96 7.00 12.80
CA SER A 127 15.08 7.45 14.18
C SER A 127 16.39 8.21 14.29
N GLY A 128 16.38 9.44 13.77
CA GLY A 128 17.34 10.44 14.20
C GLY A 128 17.10 10.76 15.67
N ALA A 129 18.19 10.69 16.43
CA ALA A 129 18.53 11.49 17.62
C ALA A 129 17.48 11.72 18.73
N ALA A 130 17.77 11.15 19.90
CA ALA A 130 17.68 11.83 21.20
C ALA A 130 18.81 11.24 22.08
N GLN A 131 19.94 11.95 22.15
CA GLN A 131 20.51 12.60 23.35
C GLN A 131 20.99 11.63 24.42
#